data_AF-V5RYE4-F1
#
_entry.id   AF-V5RYE4-F1
#
_cell.length_a   1.000
_cell.length_b   1.000
_cell.length_c   1.000
_cell.angle_alpha   90.00
_cell.angle_beta   90.00
_cell.angle_gamma   90.00
#
_symmetry.space_group_name_H-M   'P 1'
#
loop_
_entity.id
_entity.type
_entity.pdbx_description
1 polymer ?
#
loop_
_entity_poly.entity_id
_entity_poly.type
_entity_poly.pdbx_seq_one_letter_code
_entity_poly.pdbx_strand_id
1 'polypeptide(L)'
;MTAQSCRHDSPPHLPPVSAAPILKYYDSDTKRIEGAHQFEAPIDDRGVVNIFKTVELALSLVDDEYRWPRDEPKPDIHHFVWERDRYHPRHYGGNLIPRDYRDKISFHKGYLPRQLHEFIHVAIAPPPVPDFAVMEARVRDYELAENLLESARGAVTAFRNPGKISGVPYCSQTGEILLEEEILLQVMTNFESYFENSKHELNDDNEFLDVAAIVERSPEQVARELGRLAGSRAVNFMPMIYGRRRRVWRVA
;
A
#
# COMPACT_ATOMS: atom_id res chain seq x y z
N MET A 1 35.89 -31.79 -28.02
CA MET A 1 35.26 -30.46 -28.16
C MET A 1 33.90 -30.52 -27.48
N THR A 2 33.84 -30.11 -26.23
CA THR A 2 32.61 -30.03 -25.44
C THR A 2 31.76 -28.89 -25.99
N ALA A 3 30.60 -29.24 -26.56
CA ALA A 3 29.62 -28.27 -27.00
C ALA A 3 29.20 -27.42 -25.79
N GLN A 4 29.64 -26.17 -25.78
CA GLN A 4 29.22 -25.16 -24.84
C GLN A 4 27.75 -24.86 -25.16
N SER A 5 26.87 -25.57 -24.47
CA SER A 5 25.44 -25.30 -24.47
C SER A 5 25.26 -23.83 -24.04
N CYS A 6 24.86 -22.99 -24.98
CA CYS A 6 24.34 -21.66 -24.70
C CYS A 6 23.07 -21.86 -23.86
N ARG A 7 23.26 -21.99 -22.55
CA ARG A 7 22.17 -22.06 -21.58
C ARG A 7 21.43 -20.73 -21.64
N HIS A 8 20.29 -20.81 -22.28
CA HIS A 8 19.10 -19.96 -22.18
C HIS A 8 19.36 -18.46 -22.02
N ASP A 9 19.10 -17.74 -23.11
CA ASP A 9 18.42 -16.45 -23.04
C ASP A 9 17.34 -16.56 -21.94
N SER A 10 17.38 -15.67 -20.95
CA SER A 10 16.44 -15.62 -19.85
C SER A 10 14.99 -15.85 -20.34
N PRO A 11 14.10 -16.46 -19.53
CA PRO A 11 12.67 -16.48 -19.83
C PRO A 11 12.21 -15.12 -20.37
N PRO A 12 11.31 -15.05 -21.36
CA PRO A 12 11.00 -13.82 -22.11
C PRO A 12 10.45 -12.65 -21.26
N HIS A 13 10.33 -12.85 -19.95
CA HIS A 13 9.81 -11.90 -18.98
C HIS A 13 10.78 -11.62 -17.82
N LEU A 14 12.06 -11.99 -17.95
CA LEU A 14 13.13 -11.67 -16.99
C LEU A 14 14.22 -10.82 -17.65
N PRO A 15 14.99 -10.02 -16.89
CA PRO A 15 16.17 -9.34 -17.43
C PRO A 15 17.19 -10.36 -17.95
N PRO A 16 18.07 -9.98 -18.90
CA PRO A 16 19.16 -10.85 -19.32
C PRO A 16 20.13 -11.08 -18.14
N VAL A 17 20.80 -12.23 -18.12
CA VAL A 17 21.81 -12.55 -17.08
C VAL A 17 22.93 -11.50 -17.00
N SER A 18 23.25 -10.83 -18.12
CA SER A 18 24.21 -9.72 -18.13
C SER A 18 23.77 -8.53 -17.29
N ALA A 19 22.46 -8.23 -17.24
CA ALA A 19 21.90 -7.16 -16.43
C ALA A 19 21.56 -7.62 -15.00
N ALA A 20 21.21 -8.88 -14.80
CA ALA A 20 20.87 -9.45 -13.50
C ALA A 20 21.65 -10.75 -13.25
N PRO A 21 22.92 -10.68 -12.81
CA PRO A 21 23.79 -11.85 -12.67
C PRO A 21 23.27 -12.95 -11.75
N ILE A 22 22.37 -12.61 -10.82
CA ILE A 22 21.71 -13.58 -9.92
C ILE A 22 20.88 -14.63 -10.70
N LEU A 23 20.40 -14.28 -11.91
CA LEU A 23 19.63 -15.20 -12.76
C LEU A 23 20.43 -16.38 -13.30
N LYS A 24 21.75 -16.42 -13.13
CA LYS A 24 22.54 -17.63 -13.43
C LYS A 24 22.16 -18.84 -12.56
N TYR A 25 21.47 -18.59 -11.44
CA TYR A 25 20.93 -19.61 -10.53
C TYR A 25 19.44 -19.88 -10.76
N TYR A 26 18.87 -19.40 -11.87
CA TYR A 26 17.47 -19.63 -12.22
C TYR A 26 17.25 -21.08 -12.64
N ASP A 27 16.28 -21.73 -12.00
CA ASP A 27 15.78 -23.05 -12.34
C ASP A 27 14.46 -22.91 -13.13
N SER A 28 14.46 -23.44 -14.35
CA SER A 28 13.31 -23.41 -15.26
C SER A 28 12.13 -24.26 -14.80
N ASP A 29 12.38 -25.33 -14.02
CA ASP A 29 11.35 -26.27 -13.60
C ASP A 29 10.54 -25.68 -12.45
N THR A 30 11.22 -25.07 -11.48
CA THR A 30 10.59 -24.38 -10.35
C THR A 30 10.22 -22.92 -10.65
N LYS A 31 10.73 -22.38 -11.76
CA LYS A 31 10.61 -20.97 -12.16
C LYS A 31 11.08 -20.00 -11.07
N ARG A 32 12.12 -20.38 -10.33
CA ARG A 32 12.68 -19.61 -9.22
C ARG A 32 14.20 -19.71 -9.22
N ILE A 33 14.86 -18.80 -8.52
CA ILE A 33 16.27 -19.01 -8.17
C ILE A 33 16.35 -20.12 -7.11
N GLU A 34 17.34 -21.00 -7.23
CA GLU A 34 17.59 -22.06 -6.24
C GLU A 34 17.63 -21.47 -4.81
N GLY A 35 16.98 -22.14 -3.86
CA GLY A 35 16.70 -21.57 -2.53
C GLY A 35 17.90 -20.99 -1.77
N ALA A 36 19.10 -21.57 -1.94
CA ALA A 36 20.33 -21.07 -1.33
C ALA A 36 20.79 -19.69 -1.86
N HIS A 37 20.21 -19.24 -2.96
CA HIS A 37 20.53 -17.99 -3.65
C HIS A 37 19.35 -17.01 -3.67
N GLN A 38 18.20 -17.38 -3.09
CA GLN A 38 17.08 -16.45 -2.93
C GLN A 38 17.37 -15.47 -1.79
N PHE A 39 16.86 -14.25 -1.95
CA PHE A 39 16.90 -13.25 -0.89
C PHE A 39 15.59 -13.25 -0.13
N GLU A 40 15.64 -13.14 1.19
CA GLU A 40 14.44 -12.99 2.00
C GLU A 40 13.79 -11.62 1.74
N ALA A 41 12.46 -11.60 1.63
CA ALA A 41 11.72 -10.35 1.57
C ALA A 41 11.95 -9.55 2.88
N PRO A 42 12.39 -8.28 2.80
CA PRO A 42 12.50 -7.45 3.98
C PRO A 42 11.16 -7.33 4.70
N ILE A 43 11.14 -7.65 6.00
CA ILE A 43 9.95 -7.56 6.88
C ILE A 43 10.22 -6.60 8.05
N ASP A 44 9.16 -6.11 8.67
CA ASP A 44 9.24 -5.45 9.98
C ASP A 44 9.25 -6.48 11.14
N ASP A 45 9.32 -5.97 12.37
CA ASP A 45 9.30 -6.76 13.61
C ASP A 45 7.99 -7.54 13.84
N ARG A 46 6.94 -7.23 13.08
CA ARG A 46 5.63 -7.91 13.12
C ARG A 46 5.46 -8.91 11.97
N GLY A 47 6.50 -9.14 11.17
CA GLY A 47 6.46 -10.03 10.02
C GLY A 47 5.76 -9.45 8.79
N VAL A 48 5.47 -8.14 8.77
CA VAL A 48 4.84 -7.47 7.63
C VAL A 48 5.89 -7.06 6.61
N VAL A 49 5.64 -7.35 5.33
CA VAL A 49 6.56 -7.02 4.23
C VAL A 49 6.79 -5.51 4.11
N ASN A 50 8.07 -5.11 4.09
CA ASN A 50 8.48 -3.76 3.76
C ASN A 50 8.69 -3.65 2.25
N ILE A 51 7.68 -3.11 1.58
CA ILE A 51 7.58 -3.08 0.11
C ILE A 51 8.67 -2.22 -0.52
N PHE A 52 8.95 -1.06 0.06
CA PHE A 52 10.00 -0.19 -0.46
C PHE A 52 11.36 -0.87 -0.39
N LYS A 53 11.70 -1.46 0.76
CA LYS A 53 12.95 -2.23 0.90
C LYS A 53 12.98 -3.46 -0.02
N THR A 54 11.84 -4.10 -0.25
CA THR A 54 11.74 -5.24 -1.19
C THR A 54 12.03 -4.81 -2.62
N VAL A 55 11.46 -3.68 -3.05
CA VAL A 55 11.72 -3.13 -4.39
C VAL A 55 13.15 -2.61 -4.50
N GLU A 56 13.67 -1.91 -3.49
CA GLU A 56 15.07 -1.47 -3.44
C GLU A 56 16.03 -2.65 -3.53
N LEU A 57 15.77 -3.73 -2.78
CA LEU A 57 16.52 -4.96 -2.86
C LEU A 57 16.48 -5.54 -4.28
N ALA A 58 15.29 -5.71 -4.87
CA ALA A 58 15.16 -6.21 -6.23
C ALA A 58 15.95 -5.36 -7.25
N LEU A 59 15.85 -4.04 -7.15
CA LEU A 59 16.58 -3.12 -8.03
C LEU A 59 18.09 -3.20 -7.82
N SER A 60 18.57 -3.44 -6.59
CA SER A 60 20.00 -3.61 -6.30
C SER A 60 20.62 -4.89 -6.87
N LEU A 61 19.79 -5.87 -7.27
CA LEU A 61 20.21 -7.12 -7.90
C LEU A 61 20.33 -7.00 -9.43
N VAL A 62 20.03 -5.83 -9.98
CA VAL A 62 20.05 -5.52 -11.40
C VAL A 62 20.97 -4.32 -11.63
N ASP A 63 21.68 -4.35 -12.75
CA ASP A 63 22.49 -3.24 -13.24
C ASP A 63 21.70 -1.91 -13.25
N ASP A 64 22.30 -0.82 -12.77
CA ASP A 64 21.67 0.48 -12.59
C ASP A 64 21.41 1.21 -13.93
N GLU A 65 22.14 0.83 -14.97
CA GLU A 65 21.90 1.28 -16.34
C GLU A 65 20.74 0.54 -17.00
N TYR A 66 20.32 -0.62 -16.46
CA TYR A 66 19.22 -1.40 -16.99
C TYR A 66 17.92 -0.58 -17.06
N ARG A 67 17.22 -0.71 -18.19
CA ARG A 67 15.95 -0.02 -18.44
C ARG A 67 14.84 -1.05 -18.53
N TRP A 68 14.06 -1.15 -17.45
CA TRP A 68 12.86 -1.97 -17.39
C TRP A 68 11.87 -1.61 -18.50
N PRO A 69 11.50 -2.54 -19.40
CA PRO A 69 10.49 -2.32 -20.42
C PRO A 69 9.15 -1.92 -19.79
N ARG A 70 8.47 -0.93 -20.37
CA ARG A 70 7.20 -0.40 -19.84
C ARG A 70 6.00 -0.64 -20.74
N ASP A 71 6.23 -0.81 -22.03
CA ASP A 71 5.15 -0.78 -23.01
C ASP A 71 4.57 -2.18 -23.26
N GLU A 72 5.43 -3.20 -23.35
CA GLU A 72 5.02 -4.59 -23.56
C GLU A 72 5.96 -5.57 -22.83
N PRO A 73 5.45 -6.45 -21.95
CA PRO A 73 4.08 -6.47 -21.43
C PRO A 73 3.75 -5.21 -20.60
N LYS A 74 2.48 -4.79 -20.63
CA LYS A 74 2.02 -3.64 -19.84
C LYS A 74 2.30 -3.86 -18.34
N PRO A 75 2.56 -2.78 -17.58
CA PRO A 75 2.74 -2.89 -16.15
C PRO A 75 1.46 -3.41 -15.48
N ASP A 76 1.62 -4.15 -14.39
CA ASP A 76 0.54 -4.82 -13.68
C ASP A 76 0.69 -4.69 -12.16
N ILE A 77 -0.30 -5.19 -11.42
CA ILE A 77 -0.33 -5.12 -9.96
C ILE A 77 0.40 -6.33 -9.38
N HIS A 78 1.57 -6.09 -8.78
CA HIS A 78 2.27 -7.05 -7.95
C HIS A 78 1.67 -7.07 -6.55
N HIS A 79 1.37 -8.26 -6.04
CA HIS A 79 0.98 -8.46 -4.63
C HIS A 79 2.24 -8.85 -3.84
N PHE A 80 2.71 -8.04 -2.90
CA PHE A 80 3.89 -8.33 -2.08
C PHE A 80 3.67 -9.44 -1.05
N VAL A 81 2.42 -9.89 -0.89
CA VAL A 81 2.03 -11.13 -0.21
C VAL A 81 1.48 -12.11 -1.26
N TRP A 82 2.36 -12.55 -2.17
CA TRP A 82 1.91 -13.15 -3.44
C TRP A 82 1.34 -14.56 -3.36
N GLU A 83 1.73 -15.36 -2.36
CA GLU A 83 1.32 -16.77 -2.24
C GLU A 83 -0.13 -16.91 -1.79
N ARG A 84 -1.06 -16.76 -2.74
CA ARG A 84 -2.52 -16.74 -2.52
C ARG A 84 -3.02 -17.89 -1.64
N ASP A 85 -2.50 -19.10 -1.84
CA ASP A 85 -2.95 -20.28 -1.11
C ASP A 85 -2.71 -20.17 0.40
N ARG A 86 -1.60 -19.54 0.83
CA ARG A 86 -1.25 -19.37 2.25
C ARG A 86 -2.23 -18.48 3.03
N TYR A 87 -3.05 -17.71 2.31
CA TYR A 87 -4.08 -16.83 2.85
C TYR A 87 -5.50 -17.38 2.63
N HIS A 88 -5.64 -18.63 2.13
CA HIS A 88 -6.96 -19.19 1.86
C HIS A 88 -7.71 -19.47 3.19
N PRO A 89 -9.00 -19.06 3.33
CA PRO A 89 -9.78 -19.23 4.56
C PRO A 89 -9.82 -20.66 5.14
N ARG A 90 -9.63 -21.67 4.28
CA ARG A 90 -9.53 -23.09 4.69
C ARG A 90 -8.43 -23.36 5.72
N HIS A 91 -7.37 -22.56 5.72
CA HIS A 91 -6.26 -22.68 6.69
C HIS A 91 -6.56 -21.98 8.03
N TYR A 92 -7.69 -21.26 8.13
CA TYR A 92 -8.03 -20.38 9.26
C TYR A 92 -9.49 -20.56 9.71
N GLY A 93 -9.99 -21.80 9.70
CA GLY A 93 -11.34 -22.10 10.19
C GLY A 93 -12.47 -21.41 9.41
N GLY A 94 -12.23 -21.04 8.15
CA GLY A 94 -13.20 -20.29 7.33
C GLY A 94 -13.16 -18.78 7.52
N ASN A 95 -12.28 -18.25 8.37
CA ASN A 95 -12.16 -16.80 8.58
C ASN A 95 -11.63 -16.10 7.32
N LEU A 96 -12.25 -14.97 6.96
CA LEU A 96 -11.93 -14.20 5.76
C LEU A 96 -10.77 -13.21 5.96
N ILE A 97 -10.39 -12.90 7.20
CA ILE A 97 -9.34 -11.93 7.55
C ILE A 97 -8.03 -12.16 6.77
N PRO A 98 -7.48 -13.39 6.63
CA PRO A 98 -6.23 -13.59 5.90
C PRO A 98 -6.37 -13.30 4.40
N ARG A 99 -7.51 -13.67 3.80
CA ARG A 99 -7.81 -13.33 2.40
C ARG A 99 -7.93 -11.82 2.25
N ASP A 100 -8.64 -11.17 3.15
CA ASP A 100 -8.87 -9.72 3.12
C ASP A 100 -7.57 -8.95 3.36
N TYR A 101 -6.70 -9.45 4.25
CA TYR A 101 -5.35 -8.94 4.45
C TYR A 101 -4.52 -8.96 3.16
N ARG A 102 -4.63 -10.02 2.37
CA ARG A 102 -3.94 -10.12 1.07
C ARG A 102 -4.59 -9.25 -0.01
N ASP A 103 -5.91 -9.33 -0.12
CA ASP A 103 -6.64 -8.93 -1.32
C ASP A 103 -7.33 -7.57 -1.19
N LYS A 104 -7.81 -7.15 -0.01
CA LYS A 104 -8.46 -5.82 0.15
C LYS A 104 -7.43 -4.73 0.32
N ILE A 105 -6.43 -5.01 1.14
CA ILE A 105 -5.41 -4.07 1.53
C ILE A 105 -4.59 -3.60 0.32
N SER A 106 -4.68 -2.30 0.02
CA SER A 106 -3.98 -1.71 -1.13
C SER A 106 -2.47 -1.54 -0.88
N PHE A 107 -2.04 -1.38 0.38
CA PHE A 107 -0.62 -1.19 0.68
C PHE A 107 0.22 -2.40 0.28
N HIS A 108 -0.31 -3.62 0.31
CA HIS A 108 0.39 -4.82 -0.16
C HIS A 108 0.59 -4.90 -1.67
N LYS A 109 0.20 -3.87 -2.42
CA LYS A 109 0.16 -3.90 -3.87
C LYS A 109 1.01 -2.79 -4.44
N GLY A 110 1.73 -3.10 -5.51
CA GLY A 110 2.49 -2.11 -6.28
C GLY A 110 2.22 -2.28 -7.75
N TYR A 111 2.05 -1.16 -8.46
CA TYR A 111 1.99 -1.17 -9.92
C TYR A 111 3.42 -1.14 -10.46
N LEU A 112 3.87 -2.21 -11.11
CA LEU A 112 5.26 -2.43 -11.51
C LEU A 112 5.35 -2.81 -12.99
N PRO A 113 6.47 -2.49 -13.67
CA PRO A 113 6.80 -3.12 -14.94
C PRO A 113 6.72 -4.64 -14.82
N ARG A 114 6.08 -5.31 -15.77
CA ARG A 114 5.82 -6.76 -15.70
C ARG A 114 7.11 -7.58 -15.52
N GLN A 115 8.21 -7.14 -16.14
CA GLN A 115 9.49 -7.81 -15.98
C GLN A 115 10.07 -7.68 -14.56
N LEU A 116 9.86 -6.54 -13.89
CA LEU A 116 10.24 -6.34 -12.49
C LEU A 116 9.35 -7.18 -11.56
N HIS A 117 8.05 -7.25 -11.85
CA HIS A 117 7.10 -8.13 -11.15
C HIS A 117 7.59 -9.58 -11.16
N GLU A 118 7.87 -10.12 -12.34
CA GLU A 118 8.36 -11.50 -12.48
C GLU A 118 9.75 -11.68 -11.83
N PHE A 119 10.63 -10.70 -11.98
CA PHE A 119 11.95 -10.75 -11.35
C PHE A 119 11.86 -10.83 -9.82
N ILE A 120 10.95 -10.08 -9.18
CA ILE A 120 10.70 -10.17 -7.73
C ILE A 120 10.26 -11.59 -7.34
N HIS A 121 9.32 -12.20 -8.06
CA HIS A 121 8.87 -13.58 -7.79
C HIS A 121 9.97 -14.63 -7.93
N VAL A 122 10.97 -14.36 -8.77
CA VAL A 122 12.10 -15.26 -9.02
C VAL A 122 13.19 -15.09 -7.97
N ALA A 123 13.58 -13.85 -7.68
CA ALA A 123 14.76 -13.51 -6.89
C ALA A 123 14.51 -13.39 -5.38
N ILE A 124 13.28 -13.07 -4.98
CA ILE A 124 12.93 -12.80 -3.59
C ILE A 124 12.00 -13.91 -3.10
N ALA A 125 12.33 -14.49 -1.95
CA ALA A 125 11.50 -15.44 -1.26
C ALA A 125 10.21 -14.76 -0.75
N PRO A 126 9.04 -15.42 -0.85
CA PRO A 126 7.81 -14.89 -0.30
C PRO A 126 7.95 -14.62 1.20
N PRO A 127 7.44 -13.48 1.70
CA PRO A 127 7.52 -13.20 3.12
C PRO A 127 6.80 -14.29 3.93
N PRO A 128 7.18 -14.48 5.21
CA PRO A 128 6.37 -15.26 6.13
C PRO A 128 4.94 -14.67 6.22
N VAL A 129 3.96 -15.52 6.53
CA VAL A 129 2.61 -15.03 6.85
C VAL A 129 2.67 -14.45 8.26
N PRO A 130 2.26 -13.19 8.49
CA PRO A 130 2.20 -12.63 9.83
C PRO A 130 1.21 -13.39 10.71
N ASP A 131 1.32 -13.19 12.02
CA ASP A 131 0.35 -13.74 12.96
C ASP A 131 -1.07 -13.25 12.66
N PHE A 132 -2.06 -14.08 12.99
CA PHE A 132 -3.46 -13.78 12.74
C PHE A 132 -3.89 -12.44 13.36
N ALA A 133 -3.45 -12.14 14.58
CA ALA A 133 -3.74 -10.87 15.27
C ALA A 133 -3.19 -9.66 14.51
N VAL A 134 -2.00 -9.78 13.89
CA VAL A 134 -1.41 -8.72 13.06
C VAL A 134 -2.24 -8.53 11.79
N MET A 135 -2.66 -9.63 11.14
CA MET A 135 -3.52 -9.55 9.96
C MET A 135 -4.87 -8.90 10.28
N GLU A 136 -5.51 -9.30 11.38
CA GLU A 136 -6.80 -8.77 11.84
C GLU A 136 -6.71 -7.28 12.15
N ALA A 137 -5.71 -6.86 12.93
CA ALA A 137 -5.48 -5.46 13.25
C ALA A 137 -5.32 -4.62 11.98
N ARG A 138 -4.52 -5.10 11.02
CA ARG A 138 -4.27 -4.38 9.77
C ARG A 138 -5.47 -4.31 8.83
N VAL A 139 -6.30 -5.37 8.78
CA VAL A 139 -7.58 -5.33 8.03
C VAL A 139 -8.52 -4.31 8.65
N ARG A 140 -8.68 -4.34 9.98
CA ARG A 140 -9.53 -3.39 10.70
C ARG A 140 -9.06 -1.95 10.49
N ASP A 141 -7.76 -1.69 10.61
CA ASP A 141 -7.19 -0.36 10.42
C ASP A 141 -7.39 0.13 8.98
N TYR A 142 -7.26 -0.76 7.99
CA TYR A 142 -7.49 -0.44 6.58
C TYR A 142 -8.96 -0.08 6.32
N GLU A 143 -9.91 -0.92 6.77
CA GLU A 143 -11.35 -0.68 6.59
C GLU A 143 -11.78 0.63 7.26
N LEU A 144 -11.22 0.92 8.43
CA LEU A 144 -11.49 2.16 9.13
C LEU A 144 -10.91 3.39 8.41
N ALA A 145 -9.68 3.30 7.91
CA ALA A 145 -9.07 4.36 7.09
C ALA A 145 -9.85 4.60 5.79
N GLU A 146 -10.33 3.54 5.14
CA GLU A 146 -11.18 3.61 3.95
C GLU A 146 -12.51 4.32 4.26
N ASN A 147 -13.18 3.96 5.36
CA ASN A 147 -14.42 4.60 5.80
C ASN A 147 -14.23 6.09 6.12
N LEU A 148 -13.12 6.46 6.76
CA LEU A 148 -12.77 7.86 7.04
C LEU A 148 -12.53 8.65 5.74
N LEU A 149 -11.80 8.06 4.79
CA LEU A 149 -11.56 8.67 3.49
C LEU A 149 -12.86 8.88 2.71
N GLU A 150 -13.74 7.89 2.68
CA GLU A 150 -15.04 7.98 2.01
C GLU A 150 -15.96 9.00 2.69
N SER A 151 -15.95 9.07 4.02
CA SER A 151 -16.68 10.10 4.77
C SER A 151 -16.18 11.50 4.43
N ALA A 152 -14.86 11.70 4.39
CA ALA A 152 -14.25 12.98 4.02
C ALA A 152 -14.57 13.36 2.56
N ARG A 153 -14.53 12.39 1.63
CA ARG A 153 -14.94 12.58 0.23
C ARG A 153 -16.41 12.96 0.12
N GLY A 154 -17.27 12.30 0.89
CA GLY A 154 -18.69 12.61 1.00
C GLY A 154 -18.92 14.06 1.45
N ALA A 155 -18.26 14.48 2.53
CA ALA A 155 -18.35 15.85 3.04
C ALA A 155 -17.89 16.90 2.01
N VAL A 156 -16.73 16.68 1.36
CA VAL A 156 -16.24 17.59 0.30
C VAL A 156 -17.18 17.63 -0.90
N THR A 157 -17.74 16.48 -1.28
CA THR A 157 -18.68 16.39 -2.41
C THR A 157 -20.00 17.08 -2.10
N ALA A 158 -20.53 16.88 -0.89
CA ALA A 158 -21.71 17.57 -0.39
C ALA A 158 -21.48 19.08 -0.48
N PHE A 159 -20.37 19.57 0.11
CA PHE A 159 -20.00 20.99 0.10
C PHE A 159 -19.93 21.58 -1.32
N ARG A 160 -19.27 20.89 -2.25
CA ARG A 160 -19.12 21.36 -3.63
C ARG A 160 -20.40 21.26 -4.46
N ASN A 161 -21.30 20.34 -4.12
CA ASN A 161 -22.54 20.09 -4.86
C ASN A 161 -23.71 19.88 -3.88
N PRO A 162 -24.21 20.94 -3.23
CA PRO A 162 -25.35 20.85 -2.34
C PRO A 162 -26.54 20.20 -3.06
N GLY A 163 -27.22 19.26 -2.40
CA GLY A 163 -28.42 18.57 -2.93
C GLY A 163 -28.18 17.38 -3.87
N LYS A 164 -26.93 17.03 -4.23
CA LYS A 164 -26.65 15.81 -5.03
C LYS A 164 -26.51 14.53 -4.20
N ILE A 165 -26.31 14.65 -2.89
CA ILE A 165 -26.23 13.51 -1.98
C ILE A 165 -27.56 13.42 -1.23
N SER A 166 -28.28 12.32 -1.43
CA SER A 166 -29.51 12.03 -0.68
C SER A 166 -29.21 11.98 0.81
N GLY A 167 -29.94 12.75 1.62
CA GLY A 167 -29.78 12.81 3.08
C GLY A 167 -28.95 13.97 3.63
N VAL A 168 -28.43 14.89 2.79
CA VAL A 168 -27.79 16.13 3.27
C VAL A 168 -28.79 17.29 3.20
N PRO A 169 -29.41 17.72 4.32
CA PRO A 169 -30.25 18.92 4.36
C PRO A 169 -29.51 20.17 3.89
N TYR A 170 -30.14 20.89 2.97
CA TYR A 170 -29.67 22.16 2.43
C TYR A 170 -30.84 23.15 2.36
N CYS A 171 -30.54 24.44 2.43
CA CYS A 171 -31.51 25.50 2.20
C CYS A 171 -31.80 25.60 0.71
N SER A 172 -33.05 25.34 0.30
CA SER A 172 -33.46 25.44 -1.11
C SER A 172 -33.45 26.87 -1.65
N GLN A 173 -33.42 27.88 -0.78
CA GLN A 173 -33.41 29.29 -1.13
C GLN A 173 -32.00 29.85 -1.30
N THR A 174 -31.04 29.46 -0.44
CA THR A 174 -29.65 29.94 -0.48
C THR A 174 -28.68 28.96 -1.13
N GLY A 175 -29.06 27.68 -1.22
CA GLY A 175 -28.18 26.59 -1.66
C GLY A 175 -27.18 26.14 -0.60
N GLU A 176 -27.20 26.73 0.60
CA GLU A 176 -26.26 26.41 1.68
C GLU A 176 -26.61 25.11 2.38
N ILE A 177 -25.59 24.36 2.79
CA ILE A 177 -25.75 23.10 3.54
C ILE A 177 -26.03 23.45 4.99
N LEU A 178 -27.08 22.86 5.56
CA LEU A 178 -27.54 23.16 6.93
C LEU A 178 -26.84 22.31 8.01
N LEU A 179 -25.71 21.67 7.65
CA LEU A 179 -25.05 20.61 8.43
C LEU A 179 -23.55 20.88 8.69
N GLU A 180 -23.14 22.14 8.78
CA GLU A 180 -21.73 22.43 9.02
C GLU A 180 -21.21 21.79 10.33
N GLU A 181 -22.01 21.77 11.40
CA GLU A 181 -21.61 21.15 12.67
C GLU A 181 -21.86 19.64 12.73
N GLU A 182 -23.01 19.12 12.29
CA GLU A 182 -23.35 17.69 12.46
C GLU A 182 -22.54 16.75 11.56
N ILE A 183 -22.21 17.15 10.33
CA ILE A 183 -21.30 16.37 9.48
C ILE A 183 -19.88 16.39 10.08
N LEU A 184 -19.46 17.55 10.59
CA LEU A 184 -18.19 17.66 11.30
C LEU A 184 -18.19 16.75 12.52
N LEU A 185 -19.26 16.76 13.32
CA LEU A 185 -19.43 15.93 14.51
C LEU A 185 -19.41 14.45 14.16
N GLN A 186 -20.05 14.03 13.07
CA GLN A 186 -20.04 12.64 12.62
C GLN A 186 -18.65 12.22 12.16
N VAL A 187 -17.95 13.08 11.41
CA VAL A 187 -16.57 12.83 10.99
C VAL A 187 -15.63 12.81 12.20
N MET A 188 -15.84 13.70 13.18
CA MET A 188 -15.09 13.73 14.44
C MET A 188 -15.40 12.52 15.32
N THR A 189 -16.64 12.06 15.41
CA THR A 189 -17.05 10.86 16.15
C THR A 189 -16.43 9.60 15.54
N ASN A 190 -16.39 9.52 14.20
CA ASN A 190 -15.72 8.44 13.49
C ASN A 190 -14.20 8.49 13.71
N PHE A 191 -13.63 9.69 13.79
CA PHE A 191 -12.22 9.91 14.14
C PHE A 191 -11.90 9.56 15.60
N GLU A 192 -12.73 9.96 16.57
CA GLU A 192 -12.59 9.63 17.99
C GLU A 192 -12.72 8.13 18.20
N SER A 193 -13.67 7.48 17.53
CA SER A 193 -13.78 6.02 17.52
C SER A 193 -12.53 5.35 16.94
N TYR A 194 -11.88 5.95 15.93
CA TYR A 194 -10.56 5.50 15.47
C TYR A 194 -9.47 5.69 16.52
N PHE A 195 -9.46 6.83 17.21
CA PHE A 195 -8.48 7.13 18.26
C PHE A 195 -8.62 6.19 19.46
N GLU A 196 -9.81 5.97 19.99
CA GLU A 196 -10.03 5.07 21.12
C GLU A 196 -9.65 3.62 20.79
N ASN A 197 -9.91 3.16 19.57
CA ASN A 197 -9.57 1.80 19.14
C ASN A 197 -8.08 1.62 18.79
N SER A 198 -7.34 2.70 18.51
CA SER A 198 -5.89 2.68 18.20
C SER A 198 -4.99 2.96 19.42
N LYS A 199 -5.56 3.26 20.59
CA LYS A 199 -4.84 3.51 21.85
C LYS A 199 -4.02 2.34 22.40
N HIS A 200 -4.14 1.14 21.83
CA HIS A 200 -3.38 -0.01 22.32
C HIS A 200 -1.87 0.02 22.00
N GLU A 201 -1.39 0.95 21.17
CA GLU A 201 0.04 1.10 20.82
C GLU A 201 0.52 2.57 20.74
N LEU A 202 0.26 3.40 21.76
CA LEU A 202 0.69 4.82 21.75
C LEU A 202 2.01 5.05 22.51
N ASN A 203 3.00 5.62 21.81
CA ASN A 203 4.15 6.32 22.40
C ASN A 203 3.80 7.81 22.65
N ASP A 204 4.41 8.39 23.69
CA ASP A 204 4.15 9.74 24.24
C ASP A 204 4.37 10.91 23.28
N ASP A 205 5.02 10.71 22.13
CA ASP A 205 5.39 11.78 21.19
C ASP A 205 4.33 12.13 20.13
N ASN A 206 3.15 11.52 20.18
CA ASN A 206 2.06 11.90 19.27
C ASN A 206 1.34 13.16 19.77
N GLU A 207 1.71 14.34 19.25
CA GLU A 207 0.94 15.58 19.46
C GLU A 207 -0.51 15.40 18.96
N PHE A 208 -1.45 15.35 19.90
CA PHE A 208 -2.88 15.29 19.60
C PHE A 208 -3.40 16.67 19.19
N LEU A 209 -4.34 16.70 18.24
CA LEU A 209 -5.15 17.88 17.98
C LEU A 209 -6.22 17.99 19.06
N ASP A 210 -6.24 19.12 19.76
CA ASP A 210 -7.29 19.46 20.71
C ASP A 210 -8.64 19.55 19.97
N VAL A 211 -9.61 18.74 20.37
CA VAL A 211 -10.97 18.70 19.80
C VAL A 211 -11.64 20.07 19.90
N ALA A 212 -11.41 20.82 20.98
CA ALA A 212 -11.92 22.17 21.12
C ALA A 212 -11.34 23.13 20.06
N ALA A 213 -10.10 22.90 19.63
CA ALA A 213 -9.44 23.68 18.59
C ALA A 213 -9.91 23.34 17.17
N ILE A 214 -10.65 22.25 16.95
CA ILE A 214 -11.21 21.85 15.65
C ILE A 214 -12.59 22.49 15.42
N VAL A 215 -13.39 22.64 16.48
CA VAL A 215 -14.76 23.20 16.41
C VAL A 215 -14.77 24.67 15.97
N GLU A 216 -13.73 25.44 16.29
CA GLU A 216 -13.63 26.85 15.88
C GLU A 216 -13.11 27.07 14.44
N ARG A 217 -12.81 25.99 13.70
CA ARG A 217 -12.22 26.07 12.35
C ARG A 217 -13.29 25.95 11.27
N SER A 218 -13.03 26.60 10.13
CA SER A 218 -13.95 26.46 9.00
C SER A 218 -13.99 24.99 8.51
N PRO A 219 -15.13 24.50 7.99
CA PRO A 219 -15.25 23.14 7.49
C PRO A 219 -14.15 22.75 6.48
N GLU A 220 -13.66 23.71 5.68
CA GLU A 220 -12.58 23.50 4.72
C GLU A 220 -11.21 23.33 5.38
N GLN A 221 -10.95 24.03 6.49
CA GLN A 221 -9.74 23.85 7.29
C GLN A 221 -9.76 22.48 7.96
N VAL A 222 -10.91 22.08 8.53
CA VAL A 222 -11.07 20.77 9.16
C VAL A 222 -10.95 19.66 8.11
N ALA A 223 -11.64 19.75 6.97
CA ALA A 223 -11.50 18.77 5.88
C ALA A 223 -10.06 18.69 5.35
N ARG A 224 -9.35 19.82 5.26
CA ARG A 224 -7.93 19.85 4.87
C ARG A 224 -7.04 19.22 5.94
N GLU A 225 -7.31 19.45 7.21
CA GLU A 225 -6.54 18.87 8.32
C GLU A 225 -6.81 17.39 8.48
N LEU A 226 -8.07 16.96 8.45
CA LEU A 226 -8.45 15.55 8.43
C LEU A 226 -7.92 14.87 7.18
N GLY A 227 -7.96 15.52 6.02
CA GLY A 227 -7.30 15.05 4.81
C GLY A 227 -5.77 15.00 4.95
N ARG A 228 -5.15 15.91 5.71
CA ARG A 228 -3.72 15.88 6.06
C ARG A 228 -3.41 14.80 7.09
N LEU A 229 -4.31 14.54 8.04
CA LEU A 229 -4.18 13.55 9.11
C LEU A 229 -4.36 12.15 8.53
N ALA A 230 -5.49 11.92 7.87
CA ALA A 230 -5.75 10.76 7.03
C ALA A 230 -4.62 10.59 6.03
N GLY A 231 -4.18 11.65 5.35
CA GLY A 231 -3.03 11.64 4.44
C GLY A 231 -1.72 11.27 5.11
N SER A 232 -1.37 11.82 6.27
CA SER A 232 -0.12 11.53 7.00
C SER A 232 -0.11 10.13 7.59
N ARG A 233 -1.27 9.65 8.04
CA ARG A 233 -1.49 8.28 8.50
C ARG A 233 -1.62 7.33 7.30
N ALA A 234 -2.03 7.82 6.12
CA ALA A 234 -2.11 7.13 4.83
C ALA A 234 -0.90 7.24 3.93
N VAL A 235 0.12 8.03 4.30
CA VAL A 235 1.47 7.90 3.76
C VAL A 235 2.03 6.52 4.17
N ASN A 236 1.46 5.88 5.20
CA ASN A 236 1.63 4.45 5.49
C ASN A 236 0.69 3.51 4.69
N PHE A 237 -0.25 4.02 3.87
CA PHE A 237 -1.30 3.26 3.18
C PHE A 237 -1.19 3.17 1.65
N MET A 238 -0.32 3.94 0.95
CA MET A 238 -0.05 3.68 -0.47
C MET A 238 1.39 4.00 -0.90
N PRO A 239 2.14 3.02 -1.44
CA PRO A 239 3.38 3.30 -2.13
C PRO A 239 3.10 3.76 -3.57
N MET A 240 3.14 5.07 -3.82
CA MET A 240 3.36 5.58 -5.19
C MET A 240 4.82 5.33 -5.59
N ILE A 241 5.12 4.14 -6.10
CA ILE A 241 6.43 3.83 -6.71
C ILE A 241 6.45 4.34 -8.16
N TYR A 242 6.31 5.65 -8.35
CA TYR A 242 6.66 6.29 -9.63
C TYR A 242 7.32 7.65 -9.42
N GLY A 243 8.65 7.64 -9.52
CA GLY A 243 9.39 8.50 -10.44
C GLY A 243 9.01 9.98 -10.51
N ARG A 244 9.27 10.74 -9.46
CA ARG A 244 9.90 12.05 -9.64
C ARG A 244 11.20 12.05 -8.85
N ARG A 245 12.32 12.11 -9.58
CA ARG A 245 13.59 12.59 -9.03
C ARG A 245 13.29 13.90 -8.30
N ARG A 246 13.17 13.87 -6.97
CA ARG A 246 13.35 15.09 -6.17
C ARG A 246 14.79 15.50 -6.44
N ARG A 247 14.97 16.52 -7.28
CA ARG A 247 16.24 17.26 -7.32
C ARG A 247 16.47 17.71 -5.89
N VAL A 248 17.40 17.05 -5.21
CA VAL A 248 18.00 17.56 -3.99
C VAL A 248 18.68 18.86 -4.42
N TRP A 249 18.06 19.98 -4.09
CA TRP A 249 18.73 21.26 -4.13
C TRP A 249 19.85 21.15 -3.09
N ARG A 250 21.10 21.02 -3.58
CA ARG A 250 22.26 21.39 -2.77
C ARG A 250 22.11 22.88 -2.49
N VAL A 251 21.79 23.21 -1.24
CA VAL A 251 22.11 24.54 -0.71
C VAL A 251 23.63 24.52 -0.47
N ALA A 252 24.25 25.64 -0.86
CA ALA A 252 25.68 25.88 -1.03
C ALA A 252 26.58 25.31 0.08
#